data_AF-A0A2N1RFQ4-F1
#
_entry.id   AF-A0A2N1RFQ4-F1
#
_cell.length_a   1.000
_cell.length_b   1.000
_cell.length_c   1.000
_cell.angle_alpha   90.00
_cell.angle_beta   90.00
_cell.angle_gamma   90.00
#
_symmetry.space_group_name_H-M   'P 1'
#
loop_
_entity.id
_entity.type
_entity.pdbx_description
1 polymer ?
#
loop_
_entity_poly.entity_id
_entity_poly.type
_entity_poly.pdbx_seq_one_letter_code
_entity_poly.pdbx_strand_id
1 'polypeptide(L)'
;MVGKRVSTGVSFSKESHCNSSKDLLQSKEFYLLMELYCNNIAEKDGNQVAFLNQHFTEEGYVDCWRIPHLMLDIHEKNYESHLSTLDSTDFLSGFFDFLFGFYNYTMRMYEPYLLGAWASENEKEALLHIAMCRDQTNLIMDTMSQIIENLDHYKITGRGN
;
A
#
# COMPACT_ATOMS: atom_id res chain seq x y z
N MET A 1 -7.01 -8.79 -30.91
CA MET A 1 -6.49 -8.08 -29.72
C MET A 1 -6.09 -9.12 -28.71
N VAL A 2 -4.79 -9.23 -28.42
CA VAL A 2 -4.23 -10.29 -27.59
C VAL A 2 -4.46 -9.92 -26.12
N GLY A 3 -5.35 -10.64 -25.45
CA GLY A 3 -5.51 -10.57 -24.01
C GLY A 3 -4.24 -11.06 -23.32
N LYS A 4 -3.42 -10.12 -22.83
CA LYS A 4 -2.36 -10.42 -21.87
C LYS A 4 -3.06 -10.88 -20.59
N ARG A 5 -2.97 -12.17 -20.28
CA ARG A 5 -3.22 -12.67 -18.93
C ARG A 5 -2.21 -11.97 -18.01
N VAL A 6 -2.70 -11.03 -17.20
CA VAL A 6 -1.95 -10.51 -16.06
C VAL A 6 -1.72 -11.69 -15.12
N SER A 7 -0.47 -11.99 -14.83
CA SER A 7 -0.05 -13.06 -13.94
C SER A 7 -0.68 -12.86 -12.55
N THR A 8 -1.64 -13.70 -12.20
CA THR A 8 -2.44 -13.67 -10.97
C THR A 8 -1.68 -14.20 -9.74
N GLY A 9 -0.45 -13.74 -9.52
CA GLY A 9 0.28 -14.14 -8.33
C GLY A 9 1.51 -13.29 -8.14
N VAL A 10 1.44 -12.36 -7.18
CA VAL A 10 2.67 -11.83 -6.58
C VAL A 10 3.22 -12.97 -5.72
N SER A 11 4.02 -13.84 -6.33
CA SER A 11 4.79 -14.88 -5.64
C SER A 11 5.97 -14.18 -4.98
N PHE A 12 5.82 -13.74 -3.74
CA PHE A 12 6.90 -13.12 -2.99
C PHE A 12 8.00 -14.15 -2.67
N SER A 13 9.23 -13.85 -3.08
CA SER A 13 10.42 -14.66 -2.75
C SER A 13 10.91 -14.34 -1.34
N LYS A 14 11.69 -15.24 -0.71
CA LYS A 14 12.40 -14.98 0.57
C LYS A 14 13.27 -13.70 0.54
N GLU A 15 13.52 -13.12 -0.63
CA GLU A 15 14.34 -11.93 -0.86
C GLU A 15 13.57 -10.62 -0.66
N SER A 16 12.24 -10.64 -0.53
CA SER A 16 11.39 -9.45 -0.42
C SER A 16 11.14 -8.99 1.03
N HIS A 17 11.92 -9.45 2.00
CA HIS A 17 11.73 -9.09 3.41
C HIS A 17 12.21 -7.65 3.65
N CYS A 18 11.29 -6.79 4.08
CA CYS A 18 11.59 -5.39 4.36
C CYS A 18 11.91 -5.22 5.85
N ASN A 19 12.90 -4.40 6.17
CA ASN A 19 13.32 -4.18 7.57
C ASN A 19 12.77 -2.86 8.15
N SER A 20 12.20 -2.00 7.30
CA SER A 20 11.67 -0.69 7.71
C SER A 20 10.49 -0.28 6.83
N SER A 21 9.69 0.66 7.32
CA SER A 21 8.56 1.23 6.57
C SER A 21 9.02 1.90 5.28
N LYS A 22 10.21 2.51 5.29
CA LYS A 22 10.82 3.10 4.11
C LYS A 22 11.16 2.04 3.07
N ASP A 23 11.82 0.95 3.49
CA ASP A 23 12.14 -0.17 2.59
C ASP A 23 10.86 -0.77 2.00
N LEU A 24 9.81 -0.92 2.81
CA LEU A 24 8.51 -1.40 2.38
C LEU A 24 7.88 -0.49 1.32
N LEU A 25 7.71 0.80 1.61
CA LEU A 25 7.05 1.75 0.72
C LEU A 25 7.83 1.99 -0.59
N GLN A 26 9.13 1.73 -0.58
CA GLN A 26 10.00 1.82 -1.75
C GLN A 26 10.23 0.46 -2.44
N SER A 27 9.72 -0.64 -1.88
CA SER A 27 9.90 -1.98 -2.44
C SER A 27 9.14 -2.14 -3.75
N LYS A 28 9.75 -2.85 -4.70
CA LYS A 28 9.14 -3.14 -6.00
C LYS A 28 7.78 -3.82 -5.84
N GLU A 29 7.66 -4.70 -4.87
CA GLU A 29 6.46 -5.45 -4.60
C GLU A 29 5.33 -4.58 -4.06
N PHE A 30 5.64 -3.57 -3.25
CA PHE A 30 4.65 -2.60 -2.81
C PHE A 30 4.12 -1.75 -3.98
N TYR A 31 5.00 -1.32 -4.89
CA TYR A 31 4.58 -0.64 -6.13
C TYR A 31 3.68 -1.53 -7.01
N LEU A 32 4.04 -2.82 -7.16
CA LEU A 32 3.20 -3.76 -7.91
C LEU A 32 1.84 -3.98 -7.25
N LEU A 33 1.78 -4.08 -5.92
CA LEU A 33 0.51 -4.18 -5.20
C LEU A 33 -0.35 -2.94 -5.37
N MET A 34 0.26 -1.75 -5.33
CA MET A 34 -0.42 -0.48 -5.59
C MET A 34 -1.02 -0.43 -7.00
N GLU A 35 -0.23 -0.79 -8.01
CA GLU A 35 -0.69 -0.84 -9.41
C GLU A 35 -1.86 -1.81 -9.57
N LEU A 36 -1.74 -3.02 -9.02
CA LEU A 36 -2.81 -4.02 -9.04
C LEU A 36 -4.07 -3.53 -8.33
N TYR A 37 -3.93 -2.82 -7.21
CA TYR A 37 -5.07 -2.25 -6.50
C TYR A 37 -5.78 -1.15 -7.30
N CYS A 38 -5.02 -0.22 -7.87
CA CYS A 38 -5.58 0.85 -8.71
C CYS A 38 -6.34 0.28 -9.91
N ASN A 39 -5.79 -0.77 -10.54
CA ASN A 39 -6.48 -1.50 -11.60
C ASN A 39 -7.74 -2.23 -11.09
N ASN A 40 -7.73 -2.76 -9.86
CA ASN A 40 -8.90 -3.41 -9.26
C ASN A 40 -10.04 -2.42 -8.97
N ILE A 41 -9.71 -1.23 -8.50
CA ILE A 41 -10.65 -0.12 -8.29
C ILE A 41 -11.31 0.27 -9.62
N ALA A 42 -10.52 0.36 -10.70
CA ALA A 42 -10.99 0.74 -12.03
C ALA A 42 -12.18 -0.11 -12.52
N GLU A 43 -12.28 -1.36 -12.05
CA GLU A 43 -13.33 -2.30 -12.43
C GLU A 43 -14.54 -2.30 -11.48
N LYS A 44 -14.42 -1.75 -10.26
CA LYS A 44 -15.35 -2.05 -9.16
C LYS A 44 -15.91 -0.84 -8.41
N ASP A 45 -15.20 0.29 -8.39
CA ASP A 45 -15.58 1.43 -7.54
C ASP A 45 -15.45 2.76 -8.28
N GLY A 46 -16.56 3.24 -8.83
CA GLY A 46 -16.60 4.49 -9.58
C GLY A 46 -16.22 5.73 -8.79
N ASN A 47 -16.41 5.73 -7.45
CA ASN A 47 -16.06 6.87 -6.62
C ASN A 47 -14.54 6.93 -6.41
N GLN A 48 -13.91 5.79 -6.12
CA GLN A 48 -12.46 5.71 -5.99
C GLN A 48 -11.75 5.94 -7.34
N VAL A 49 -12.37 5.53 -8.45
CA VAL A 49 -11.89 5.91 -9.80
C VAL A 49 -11.93 7.41 -10.02
N ALA A 50 -13.00 8.09 -9.63
CA ALA A 50 -13.09 9.54 -9.75
C ALA A 50 -12.02 10.23 -8.89
N PHE A 51 -11.82 9.78 -7.66
CA PHE A 51 -10.78 10.27 -6.77
C PHE A 51 -9.37 10.12 -7.38
N LEU A 52 -9.02 8.93 -7.86
CA LEU A 52 -7.74 8.68 -8.52
C LEU A 52 -7.55 9.58 -9.74
N ASN A 53 -8.59 9.72 -10.56
CA ASN A 53 -8.52 10.58 -11.75
C ASN A 53 -8.36 12.06 -11.43
N GLN A 54 -8.95 12.51 -10.32
CA GLN A 54 -8.89 13.91 -9.92
C GLN A 54 -7.53 14.30 -9.35
N HIS A 55 -6.87 13.38 -8.64
CA HIS A 55 -5.69 13.71 -7.82
C HIS A 55 -4.39 13.07 -8.26
N PHE A 56 -4.45 11.97 -9.01
CA PHE A 56 -3.30 11.17 -9.40
C PHE A 56 -3.19 10.93 -10.91
N THR A 57 -4.01 11.59 -11.74
CA THR A 57 -3.85 11.50 -13.21
C THR A 57 -2.86 12.52 -13.74
N GLU A 58 -1.92 12.02 -14.55
CA GLU A 58 -0.98 12.80 -15.32
C GLU A 58 -0.99 12.27 -16.77
N GLU A 59 -1.05 13.18 -17.75
CA GLU A 59 -1.08 12.84 -19.19
C GLU A 59 -2.18 11.82 -19.61
N GLY A 60 -3.27 11.74 -18.86
CA GLY A 60 -4.41 10.85 -19.16
C GLY A 60 -4.28 9.43 -18.58
N TYR A 61 -3.26 9.18 -17.75
CA TYR A 61 -3.10 7.93 -17.00
C TYR A 61 -2.98 8.20 -15.50
N VAL A 62 -3.49 7.29 -14.67
CA VAL A 62 -3.29 7.36 -13.22
C VAL A 62 -1.85 6.99 -12.89
N ASP A 63 -1.08 7.94 -12.38
CA ASP A 63 0.25 7.71 -11.82
C ASP A 63 0.14 7.09 -10.42
N CYS A 64 -0.04 5.76 -10.42
CA CYS A 64 -0.10 4.98 -9.18
C CYS A 64 1.22 4.97 -8.40
N TRP A 65 2.35 5.39 -8.99
CA TRP A 65 3.66 5.40 -8.32
C TRP A 65 3.85 6.63 -7.43
N ARG A 66 3.15 7.72 -7.74
CA ARG A 66 3.11 8.90 -6.87
C ARG A 66 2.45 8.62 -5.51
N ILE A 67 1.57 7.62 -5.42
CA ILE A 67 0.85 7.27 -4.20
C ILE A 67 1.81 6.74 -3.10
N PRO A 68 2.66 5.72 -3.34
CA PRO A 68 3.67 5.30 -2.37
C PRO A 68 4.61 6.42 -1.93
N HIS A 69 4.98 7.34 -2.83
CA HIS A 69 5.80 8.50 -2.47
C HIS A 69 5.08 9.43 -1.50
N LEU A 70 3.81 9.76 -1.78
CA LEU A 70 2.99 10.54 -0.85
C LEU A 70 2.83 9.82 0.50
N MET A 71 2.61 8.51 0.49
CA MET A 71 2.53 7.71 1.72
C MET A 71 3.83 7.77 2.53
N LEU A 72 4.98 7.73 1.87
CA LEU A 72 6.28 7.87 2.52
C LEU A 72 6.47 9.27 3.12
N ASP A 73 6.13 10.31 2.37
CA ASP A 73 6.21 11.69 2.86
C ASP A 73 5.29 11.90 4.08
N ILE A 74 4.07 11.36 4.05
CA ILE A 74 3.15 11.37 5.21
C ILE A 74 3.73 10.58 6.39
N HIS A 75 4.28 9.40 6.13
CA HIS A 75 4.93 8.57 7.16
C HIS A 75 6.08 9.32 7.84
N GLU A 76 6.93 10.01 7.06
CA GLU A 76 8.06 10.81 7.57
C GLU A 76 7.65 12.20 8.08
N LYS A 77 6.37 12.57 7.98
CA LYS A 77 5.81 13.90 8.32
C LYS A 77 6.38 15.05 7.47
N ASN A 78 6.82 14.75 6.26
CA ASN A 78 7.37 15.69 5.29
C ASN A 78 6.27 16.27 4.38
N TYR A 79 5.43 17.16 4.91
CA TYR A 79 4.22 17.63 4.19
C TYR A 79 4.44 18.81 3.23
N GLU A 80 5.62 19.43 3.22
CA GLU A 80 5.86 20.74 2.59
C GLU A 80 5.46 20.80 1.11
N SER A 81 5.73 19.74 0.35
CA SER A 81 5.43 19.63 -1.08
C SER A 81 3.95 19.36 -1.38
N HIS A 82 3.16 18.97 -0.37
CA HIS A 82 1.78 18.50 -0.53
C HIS A 82 0.75 19.35 0.20
N LEU A 83 1.15 20.46 0.84
CA LEU A 83 0.26 21.30 1.66
C LEU A 83 -1.05 21.67 0.95
N SER A 84 -0.98 22.16 -0.28
CA SER A 84 -2.18 22.53 -1.06
C SER A 84 -3.12 21.35 -1.34
N THR A 85 -2.58 20.13 -1.41
CA THR A 85 -3.36 18.90 -1.61
C THR A 85 -3.95 18.41 -0.29
N LEU A 86 -3.15 18.41 0.78
CA LEU A 86 -3.55 17.95 2.10
C LEU A 86 -4.51 18.91 2.81
N ASP A 87 -4.52 20.20 2.46
CA ASP A 87 -5.52 21.17 2.95
C ASP A 87 -6.92 20.94 2.36
N SER A 88 -7.04 20.14 1.30
CA SER A 88 -8.34 19.79 0.72
C SER A 88 -9.04 18.72 1.56
N THR A 89 -10.17 19.08 2.15
CA THR A 89 -11.01 18.14 2.93
C THR A 89 -11.52 16.99 2.06
N ASP A 90 -11.87 17.27 0.80
CA ASP A 90 -12.30 16.27 -0.17
C ASP A 90 -11.17 15.28 -0.48
N PHE A 91 -9.95 15.79 -0.67
CA PHE A 91 -8.78 14.93 -0.87
C PHE A 91 -8.55 14.05 0.35
N LEU A 92 -8.49 14.62 1.55
CA LEU A 92 -8.25 13.86 2.78
C LEU A 92 -9.27 12.76 2.98
N SER A 93 -10.57 13.06 2.81
CA SER A 93 -11.62 12.06 2.94
C SER A 93 -11.47 10.94 1.92
N GLY A 94 -11.28 11.28 0.65
CA GLY A 94 -11.09 10.29 -0.42
C GLY A 94 -9.82 9.46 -0.23
N PHE A 95 -8.76 10.07 0.30
CA PHE A 95 -7.49 9.40 0.55
C PHE A 95 -7.56 8.45 1.75
N PHE A 96 -8.30 8.78 2.82
CA PHE A 96 -8.57 7.82 3.89
C PHE A 96 -9.32 6.59 3.36
N ASP A 97 -10.38 6.80 2.58
CA ASP A 97 -11.14 5.69 2.00
C ASP A 97 -10.26 4.83 1.07
N PHE A 98 -9.39 5.47 0.29
CA PHE A 98 -8.39 4.79 -0.54
C PHE A 98 -7.42 3.96 0.32
N LEU A 99 -6.86 4.54 1.38
CA LEU A 99 -5.91 3.86 2.28
C LEU A 99 -6.54 2.64 2.96
N PHE A 100 -7.80 2.75 3.40
CA PHE A 100 -8.53 1.63 4.01
C PHE A 100 -8.80 0.52 3.00
N GLY A 101 -9.23 0.88 1.79
CA GLY A 101 -9.42 -0.07 0.71
C GLY A 101 -8.11 -0.76 0.32
N PHE A 102 -7.02 0.01 0.20
CA PHE A 102 -5.70 -0.51 -0.13
C PHE A 102 -5.13 -1.41 0.95
N TYR A 103 -5.29 -1.06 2.24
CA TYR A 103 -4.92 -1.93 3.36
C TYR A 103 -5.63 -3.27 3.28
N ASN A 104 -6.96 -3.25 3.10
CA ASN A 104 -7.76 -4.47 2.99
C ASN A 104 -7.37 -5.31 1.78
N TYR A 105 -7.08 -4.67 0.65
CA TYR A 105 -6.58 -5.34 -0.54
C TYR A 105 -5.22 -5.99 -0.30
N THR A 106 -4.29 -5.24 0.30
CA THR A 106 -2.95 -5.71 0.67
C THR A 106 -3.03 -6.94 1.57
N MET A 107 -3.85 -6.93 2.62
CA MET A 107 -4.01 -8.08 3.53
C MET A 107 -4.61 -9.30 2.84
N ARG A 108 -5.51 -9.11 1.87
CA ARG A 108 -6.06 -10.22 1.06
C ARG A 108 -5.03 -10.79 0.09
N MET A 109 -4.22 -9.95 -0.54
CA MET A 109 -3.20 -10.37 -1.51
C MET A 109 -1.98 -10.99 -0.85
N TYR A 110 -1.59 -10.50 0.33
CA TYR A 110 -0.54 -11.14 1.14
C TYR A 110 -1.00 -12.49 1.69
N GLU A 111 -2.31 -12.68 1.90
CA GLU A 111 -2.94 -13.90 2.41
C GLU A 111 -2.05 -14.61 3.45
N PRO A 112 -1.62 -13.88 4.50
CA PRO A 112 -0.28 -13.94 5.06
C PRO A 112 0.25 -15.36 5.17
N TYR A 113 0.93 -15.78 4.09
CA TYR A 113 1.82 -16.93 4.00
C TYR A 113 1.37 -18.16 4.78
N LEU A 114 0.21 -18.69 4.40
CA LEU A 114 -0.28 -19.96 4.92
C LEU A 114 0.76 -21.07 4.63
N LEU A 115 1.01 -21.90 5.65
CA LEU A 115 1.91 -23.04 5.49
C LEU A 115 1.33 -24.04 4.49
N GLY A 116 2.12 -24.37 3.47
CA GLY A 116 1.80 -25.44 2.53
C GLY A 116 2.18 -26.82 3.09
N ALA A 117 1.87 -27.88 2.33
CA ALA A 117 2.17 -29.26 2.72
C ALA A 117 3.67 -29.49 3.07
N TRP A 118 4.58 -28.76 2.41
CA TRP A 118 6.03 -28.80 2.65
C TRP A 118 6.43 -28.49 4.10
N ALA A 119 5.62 -27.70 4.82
CA ALA A 119 5.92 -27.30 6.19
C ALA A 119 5.92 -28.49 7.17
N SER A 120 5.23 -29.58 6.82
CA SER A 120 5.23 -30.82 7.59
C SER A 120 6.52 -31.63 7.45
N GLU A 121 7.31 -31.37 6.41
CA GLU A 121 8.56 -32.09 6.11
C GLU A 121 9.79 -31.43 6.73
N ASN A 122 9.72 -30.13 7.05
CA ASN A 122 10.83 -29.37 7.63
C ASN A 122 10.34 -28.33 8.65
N GLU A 123 10.21 -28.76 9.91
CA GLU A 123 9.71 -27.93 11.02
C GLU A 123 10.53 -26.64 11.23
N LYS A 124 11.86 -26.70 11.09
CA LYS A 124 12.72 -25.53 11.28
C LYS A 124 12.49 -24.47 10.21
N GLU A 125 12.31 -24.90 8.97
CA GLU A 125 12.01 -23.98 7.87
C GLU A 125 10.59 -23.43 7.97
N ALA A 126 9.63 -24.24 8.43
CA ALA A 126 8.28 -23.77 8.72
C ALA A 126 8.26 -22.68 9.82
N LEU A 127 9.00 -22.89 10.91
CA LEU A 127 9.12 -21.89 11.99
C LEU A 127 9.77 -20.59 11.52
N LEU A 128 10.84 -20.69 10.73
CA LEU A 128 11.48 -19.51 10.13
C LEU A 128 10.51 -18.75 9.23
N HIS A 129 9.75 -19.48 8.40
CA HIS A 129 8.75 -18.88 7.53
C HIS A 129 7.68 -18.16 8.34
N ILE A 130 7.07 -18.82 9.35
CA ILE A 130 6.10 -18.16 10.26
C ILE A 130 6.66 -16.87 10.84
N ALA A 131 7.91 -16.88 11.31
CA ALA A 131 8.55 -15.69 11.88
C ALA A 131 8.66 -14.56 10.86
N MET A 132 9.16 -14.84 9.66
CA MET A 132 9.27 -13.84 8.58
C MET A 132 7.90 -13.25 8.20
N CYS A 133 6.86 -14.09 8.16
CA CYS A 133 5.51 -13.68 7.81
C CYS A 133 4.92 -12.77 8.87
N ARG A 134 5.06 -13.13 10.15
CA ARG A 134 4.65 -12.30 11.28
C ARG A 134 5.34 -10.94 11.21
N ASP A 135 6.65 -10.92 11.03
CA ASP A 135 7.44 -9.70 11.06
C ASP A 135 7.07 -8.78 9.87
N GLN A 136 6.86 -9.34 8.68
CA GLN A 136 6.39 -8.59 7.51
C GLN A 136 4.95 -8.06 7.69
N THR A 137 4.03 -8.88 8.23
CA THR A 137 2.66 -8.45 8.48
C THR A 137 2.62 -7.31 9.49
N ASN A 138 3.38 -7.42 10.58
CA ASN A 138 3.51 -6.35 11.57
C ASN A 138 4.04 -5.08 10.91
N LEU A 139 5.09 -5.18 10.10
CA LEU A 139 5.65 -4.02 9.40
C LEU A 139 4.62 -3.30 8.51
N ILE A 140 3.79 -4.04 7.76
CA ILE A 140 2.74 -3.45 6.94
C ILE A 140 1.68 -2.77 7.82
N MET A 141 1.24 -3.44 8.89
CA MET A 141 0.23 -2.91 9.81
C MET A 141 0.72 -1.64 10.50
N ASP A 142 1.94 -1.64 11.02
CA ASP A 142 2.56 -0.51 11.71
C ASP A 142 2.74 0.66 10.74
N THR A 143 3.23 0.40 9.53
CA THR A 143 3.43 1.44 8.50
C THR A 143 2.10 2.10 8.11
N MET A 144 1.07 1.30 7.83
CA MET A 144 -0.25 1.84 7.46
C MET A 144 -0.90 2.59 8.62
N SER A 145 -0.79 2.07 9.85
CA SER A 145 -1.30 2.74 11.05
C SER A 145 -0.63 4.09 11.25
N GLN A 146 0.71 4.15 11.15
CA GLN A 146 1.46 5.39 11.30
C GLN A 146 1.09 6.44 10.24
N ILE A 147 0.87 6.02 8.99
CA ILE A 147 0.41 6.92 7.92
C ILE A 147 -0.96 7.52 8.26
N ILE A 148 -1.90 6.68 8.69
CA ILE A 148 -3.26 7.10 9.06
C ILE A 148 -3.22 8.07 10.26
N GLU A 149 -2.45 7.74 11.29
CA GLU A 149 -2.27 8.59 12.48
C GLU A 149 -1.64 9.94 12.13
N ASN A 150 -0.60 9.94 11.29
CA ASN A 150 0.06 11.17 10.86
C ASN A 150 -0.88 12.06 10.04
N LEU A 151 -1.69 11.46 9.17
CA LEU A 151 -2.67 12.17 8.36
C LEU A 151 -3.82 12.74 9.22
N ASP A 152 -4.31 11.97 10.20
CA ASP A 152 -5.34 12.43 11.14
C ASP A 152 -4.82 13.54 12.04
N HIS A 153 -3.59 13.40 12.55
CA HIS A 153 -2.93 14.46 13.30
C HIS A 153 -2.78 15.72 12.46
N TYR A 154 -2.35 15.62 11.19
CA TYR A 154 -2.27 16.76 10.28
C TYR A 154 -3.63 17.47 10.13
N LYS A 155 -4.70 16.70 9.93
CA LYS A 155 -6.08 17.20 9.83
C LYS A 155 -6.53 17.96 11.09
N ILE A 156 -6.13 17.50 12.27
CA ILE A 156 -6.50 18.11 13.55
C ILE A 156 -5.67 19.38 13.83
N THR A 157 -4.36 19.35 13.57
CA THR A 157 -3.46 20.46 13.95
C THR A 157 -3.34 21.54 12.88
N GLY A 158 -3.77 21.28 11.65
CA GLY A 158 -3.81 22.25 10.55
C GLY A 158 -2.44 22.80 10.12
N ARG A 159 -1.34 22.27 10.65
CA ARG A 159 0.06 22.59 10.31
C ARG A 159 0.96 21.41 10.68
N GLY A 160 1.82 21.01 9.74
CA GLY A 160 3.08 20.36 10.09
C GLY A 160 3.90 21.33 10.93
N ASN A 161 4.41 20.86 12.07
CA ASN A 161 5.39 21.61 12.85
C ASN A 161 6.66 21.86 12.04
#